data_AF-A0A8H7BND1-F1
#
_entry.id   AF-A0A8H7BND1-F1
#
_cell.length_a   1.000
_cell.length_b   1.000
_cell.length_c   1.000
_cell.angle_alpha   90.00
_cell.angle_beta   90.00
_cell.angle_gamma   90.00
#
_symmetry.space_group_name_H-M   'P 1'
#
loop_
_entity.id
_entity.type
_entity.pdbx_description
1 polymer ?
#
loop_
_entity_poly.entity_id
_entity_poly.type
_entity_poly.pdbx_seq_one_letter_code
_entity_poly.pdbx_strand_id
1 'polypeptide(L)'
;MLKDDAYKEERAELKRQLLTFSKMLKRLRLTALDIGMYENREITWQRALFRLISTWLALAVQLPLFLPGMIVNLPIYILGRLVNRFEQYTESVAQDKLVVSIAFAIPLYSLIVYMLWRALGSTFLGFLVALALIPMFAWYHMALIDKRYDTLKQVIASWRIFNAVVTGGVCGTDHRREIEDCVQLRRWCRSHTKTLLLHLAEAGDPTAQYLVEYGRPLFYPDSTS
;
A
#
# COMPACT_ATOMS: atom_id res chain seq x y z
N MET A 1 38.37 -14.79 3.19
CA MET A 1 38.05 -14.97 4.62
C MET A 1 38.08 -13.68 5.42
N LEU A 2 39.08 -12.79 5.28
CA LEU A 2 39.16 -11.52 6.05
C LEU A 2 38.12 -10.42 5.71
N LYS A 3 37.46 -10.46 4.54
CA LYS A 3 36.54 -9.39 4.07
C LYS A 3 35.09 -9.52 4.59
N ASP A 4 34.62 -10.73 4.86
CA ASP A 4 33.23 -10.97 5.29
C ASP A 4 33.05 -10.60 6.78
N ASP A 5 34.13 -10.67 7.57
CA ASP A 5 34.13 -10.24 8.97
C ASP A 5 34.13 -8.70 9.12
N ALA A 6 34.68 -7.95 8.16
CA ALA A 6 34.76 -6.48 8.21
C ALA A 6 33.39 -5.80 8.18
N TYR A 7 32.41 -6.35 7.46
CA TYR A 7 31.06 -5.81 7.37
C TYR A 7 30.07 -6.50 8.31
N LYS A 8 30.51 -7.50 9.07
CA LYS A 8 29.66 -8.27 9.97
C LYS A 8 29.13 -7.43 11.13
N GLU A 9 29.99 -6.56 11.67
CA GLU A 9 29.63 -5.61 12.73
C GLU A 9 28.66 -4.53 12.20
N GLU A 10 28.94 -3.95 11.04
CA GLU A 10 28.05 -2.98 10.39
C GLU A 10 26.67 -3.58 10.06
N ARG A 11 26.61 -4.80 9.54
CA ARG A 11 25.36 -5.53 9.30
C ARG A 11 24.59 -5.81 10.59
N ALA A 12 25.30 -6.14 11.68
CA ALA A 12 24.69 -6.38 12.98
C ALA A 12 24.10 -5.09 13.58
N GLU A 13 24.80 -3.97 13.46
CA GLU A 13 24.32 -2.67 13.92
C GLU A 13 23.13 -2.19 13.08
N LEU A 14 23.20 -2.30 11.76
CA LEU A 14 22.06 -1.98 10.88
C LEU A 14 20.83 -2.81 11.23
N LYS A 15 21.00 -4.12 11.47
CA LYS A 15 19.91 -5.00 11.91
C LYS A 15 19.33 -4.55 13.25
N ARG A 16 20.17 -4.16 14.21
CA ARG A 16 19.73 -3.65 15.52
C ARG A 16 18.90 -2.38 15.36
N GLN A 17 19.39 -1.42 14.56
CA GLN A 17 18.70 -0.16 14.31
C GLN A 17 17.37 -0.36 13.55
N LEU A 18 17.31 -1.27 12.58
CA LEU A 18 16.06 -1.65 11.90
C LEU A 18 15.04 -2.30 12.86
N LEU A 19 15.50 -3.12 13.80
CA LEU A 19 14.64 -3.70 14.82
C LEU A 19 14.13 -2.63 15.80
N THR A 20 14.98 -1.69 16.20
CA THR A 20 14.57 -0.53 17.03
C THR A 20 13.51 0.30 16.28
N PHE A 21 13.75 0.60 15.01
CA PHE A 21 12.80 1.31 14.16
C PHE A 21 11.45 0.60 14.07
N SER A 22 11.47 -0.72 13.83
CA SER A 22 10.26 -1.56 13.79
C SER A 22 9.49 -1.55 15.12
N LYS A 23 10.20 -1.58 16.26
CA LYS A 23 9.58 -1.49 17.59
C LYS A 23 8.96 -0.12 17.83
N MET A 24 9.64 0.97 17.46
CA MET A 24 9.11 2.33 17.60
C MET A 24 7.87 2.56 16.73
N LEU A 25 7.87 2.07 15.49
CA LEU A 25 6.70 2.07 14.61
C LEU A 25 5.49 1.39 15.25
N LYS A 26 5.69 0.19 15.82
CA LYS A 26 4.63 -0.55 16.53
C LYS A 26 4.12 0.21 17.74
N ARG A 27 5.02 0.79 18.54
CA ARG A 27 4.66 1.59 19.74
C ARG A 27 3.79 2.78 19.36
N LEU A 28 4.19 3.53 18.34
CA LEU A 28 3.48 4.72 17.86
C LEU A 28 2.24 4.39 17.02
N ARG A 29 1.97 3.10 16.75
CA ARG A 29 0.94 2.62 15.79
C ARG A 29 1.06 3.24 14.40
N LEU A 30 2.29 3.59 14.03
CA LEU A 30 2.66 4.15 12.73
C LEU A 30 3.18 3.04 11.81
N THR A 31 3.18 3.33 10.53
CA THR A 31 3.74 2.52 9.45
C THR A 31 4.84 3.30 8.76
N ALA A 32 5.71 2.60 8.03
CA ALA A 32 6.74 3.24 7.23
C ALA A 32 6.16 4.25 6.21
N LEU A 33 4.94 4.03 5.72
CA LEU A 33 4.28 5.00 4.83
C LEU A 33 4.00 6.34 5.55
N ASP A 34 3.57 6.28 6.81
CA ASP A 34 3.27 7.47 7.62
C ASP A 34 4.51 8.32 7.89
N ILE A 35 5.64 7.67 8.21
CA ILE A 35 6.92 8.37 8.45
C ILE A 35 7.42 9.06 7.17
N GLY A 36 7.23 8.42 6.01
CA GLY A 36 7.67 9.02 4.74
C GLY A 36 6.81 10.22 4.37
N MET A 37 5.53 10.16 4.73
CA MET A 37 4.61 11.29 4.60
C MET A 37 4.92 12.44 5.56
N TYR A 38 5.54 12.17 6.70
CA TYR A 38 5.97 13.15 7.71
C TYR A 38 7.33 13.78 7.36
N GLU A 39 8.27 12.97 6.84
CA GLU A 39 9.61 13.40 6.41
C GLU A 39 9.60 14.56 5.40
N ASN A 40 8.57 14.60 4.55
CA ASN A 40 8.42 15.59 3.47
C ASN A 40 7.60 16.83 3.85
N ARG A 41 7.07 16.96 5.08
CA ARG A 41 6.19 18.08 5.47
C ARG A 41 6.48 18.56 6.89
N GLU A 42 6.97 19.79 7.03
CA GLU A 42 7.26 20.36 8.36
C GLU A 42 5.98 20.47 9.20
N ILE A 43 6.19 20.27 10.49
CA ILE A 43 5.21 19.76 11.44
C ILE A 43 4.43 20.92 12.04
N THR A 44 3.20 21.11 11.57
CA THR A 44 2.22 21.95 12.26
C THR A 44 0.87 21.25 12.25
N TRP A 45 0.15 21.29 13.37
CA TRP A 45 -1.19 20.69 13.49
C TRP A 45 -2.15 21.21 12.41
N GLN A 46 -2.03 22.48 12.02
CA GLN A 46 -2.81 23.09 10.93
C GLN A 46 -2.59 22.40 9.59
N ARG A 47 -1.32 22.10 9.25
CA ARG A 47 -0.97 21.37 8.03
C ARG A 47 -1.47 19.92 8.09
N ALA A 48 -1.43 19.29 9.26
CA ALA A 48 -1.98 17.94 9.47
C ALA A 48 -3.51 17.91 9.29
N LEU A 49 -4.22 18.90 9.86
CA LEU A 49 -5.67 19.05 9.72
C LEU A 49 -6.07 19.34 8.26
N PHE A 50 -5.44 20.33 7.62
CA PHE A 50 -5.74 20.67 6.23
C PHE A 50 -5.48 19.49 5.29
N ARG A 51 -4.40 18.74 5.53
CA ARG A 51 -4.12 17.50 4.80
C ARG A 51 -5.20 16.46 5.05
N LEU A 52 -5.59 16.23 6.29
CA LEU A 52 -6.65 15.28 6.63
C LEU A 52 -7.93 15.64 5.87
N ILE A 53 -8.38 16.90 5.95
CA ILE A 53 -9.56 17.41 5.22
C ILE A 53 -9.40 17.21 3.72
N SER A 54 -8.27 17.58 3.12
CA SER A 54 -8.01 17.42 1.69
C SER A 54 -8.08 15.96 1.26
N THR A 55 -7.46 15.05 2.01
CA THR A 55 -7.50 13.61 1.72
C THR A 55 -8.90 13.01 1.92
N TRP A 56 -9.64 13.48 2.92
CA TRP A 56 -11.04 13.09 3.14
C TRP A 56 -11.97 13.59 2.04
N LEU A 57 -11.80 14.83 1.58
CA LEU A 57 -12.59 15.39 0.48
C LEU A 57 -12.30 14.64 -0.82
N ALA A 58 -11.01 14.34 -1.08
CA ALA A 58 -10.62 13.50 -2.19
C ALA A 58 -11.29 12.12 -2.09
N LEU A 59 -11.28 11.48 -0.92
CA LEU A 59 -11.96 10.19 -0.72
C LEU A 59 -13.47 10.30 -0.89
N ALA A 60 -14.11 11.36 -0.38
CA ALA A 60 -15.56 11.58 -0.45
C ALA A 60 -16.06 11.72 -1.90
N VAL A 61 -15.29 12.38 -2.77
CA VAL A 61 -15.60 12.45 -4.21
C VAL A 61 -15.41 11.09 -4.89
N GLN A 62 -14.50 10.28 -4.40
CA GLN A 62 -14.11 9.01 -5.03
C GLN A 62 -14.97 7.82 -4.57
N LEU A 63 -15.50 7.88 -3.35
CA LEU A 63 -16.27 6.82 -2.72
C LEU A 63 -17.49 6.41 -3.58
N PRO A 64 -18.33 7.33 -4.09
CA PRO A 64 -19.52 6.97 -4.85
C PRO A 64 -19.21 6.22 -6.14
N LEU A 65 -18.05 6.45 -6.75
CA LEU A 65 -17.64 5.79 -7.98
C LEU A 65 -16.99 4.42 -7.74
N PHE A 66 -16.42 4.19 -6.55
CA PHE A 66 -15.68 2.98 -6.23
C PHE A 66 -16.50 1.95 -5.42
N LEU A 67 -17.34 2.45 -4.51
CA LEU A 67 -18.12 1.63 -3.57
C LEU A 67 -19.07 0.65 -4.28
N PRO A 68 -19.80 1.02 -5.36
CA PRO A 68 -20.73 0.10 -6.01
C PRO A 68 -20.04 -1.17 -6.52
N GLY A 69 -18.90 -1.03 -7.19
CA GLY A 69 -18.20 -2.20 -7.72
C GLY A 69 -17.51 -3.04 -6.64
N MET A 70 -17.12 -2.43 -5.51
CA MET A 70 -16.68 -3.21 -4.35
C MET A 70 -17.83 -3.99 -3.73
N ILE A 71 -19.00 -3.38 -3.55
CA ILE A 71 -20.18 -4.04 -2.96
C ILE A 71 -20.61 -5.21 -3.82
N VAL A 72 -20.69 -5.01 -5.15
CA VAL A 72 -21.02 -6.07 -6.10
C VAL A 72 -20.06 -7.24 -5.96
N ASN A 73 -18.75 -6.99 -5.92
CA ASN A 73 -17.75 -8.06 -5.83
C ASN A 73 -17.48 -8.55 -4.40
N LEU A 74 -18.07 -7.93 -3.36
CA LEU A 74 -17.81 -8.23 -1.96
C LEU A 74 -18.04 -9.71 -1.61
N PRO A 75 -19.12 -10.37 -2.07
CA PRO A 75 -19.34 -11.80 -1.81
C PRO A 75 -18.20 -12.66 -2.36
N ILE A 76 -17.71 -12.35 -3.56
CA ILE A 76 -16.59 -13.05 -4.19
C ILE A 76 -15.31 -12.85 -3.38
N TYR A 77 -15.04 -11.62 -2.91
CA TYR A 77 -13.89 -11.32 -2.06
C TYR A 77 -13.92 -12.07 -0.71
N ILE A 78 -15.10 -12.12 -0.07
CA ILE A 78 -15.29 -12.83 1.21
C ILE A 78 -15.03 -14.33 1.01
N LEU A 79 -15.59 -14.92 -0.04
CA LEU A 79 -15.39 -16.33 -0.36
C LEU A 79 -13.93 -16.65 -0.68
N GLY A 80 -13.25 -15.81 -1.49
CA GLY A 80 -11.83 -15.99 -1.74
C GLY A 80 -10.97 -15.92 -0.47
N ARG A 81 -11.36 -15.13 0.53
CA ARG A 81 -10.70 -15.07 1.84
C ARG A 81 -10.99 -16.30 2.71
N LEU A 82 -12.18 -16.89 2.58
CA LEU A 82 -12.54 -18.13 3.27
C LEU A 82 -11.76 -19.31 2.71
N VAL A 83 -11.65 -19.45 1.38
CA VAL A 83 -10.87 -20.51 0.72
C VAL A 83 -9.42 -20.54 1.23
N ASN A 84 -8.79 -19.36 1.39
CA ASN A 84 -7.44 -19.24 1.94
C ASN A 84 -7.25 -19.81 3.37
N ARG A 85 -8.33 -20.05 4.13
CA ARG A 85 -8.23 -20.64 5.48
C ARG A 85 -8.32 -22.17 5.49
N PHE A 86 -8.85 -22.78 4.43
CA PHE A 86 -9.14 -24.21 4.43
C PHE A 86 -8.03 -25.06 3.81
N GLU A 87 -7.18 -24.47 2.98
CA GLU A 87 -6.20 -25.21 2.19
C GLU A 87 -4.77 -24.76 2.49
N GLN A 88 -3.88 -25.74 2.71
CA GLN A 88 -2.50 -25.48 3.14
C GLN A 88 -1.54 -25.35 1.95
N TYR A 89 -1.89 -25.96 0.80
CA TYR A 89 -1.10 -25.89 -0.43
C TYR A 89 -1.49 -24.68 -1.26
N THR A 90 -0.49 -23.85 -1.58
CA THR A 90 -0.67 -22.60 -2.33
C THR A 90 -1.25 -22.79 -3.73
N GLU A 91 -0.99 -23.95 -4.35
CA GLU A 91 -1.49 -24.28 -5.69
C GLU A 91 -2.99 -24.62 -5.65
N SER A 92 -3.41 -25.50 -4.73
CA SER A 92 -4.83 -25.82 -4.52
C SER A 92 -5.64 -24.58 -4.09
N VAL A 93 -5.08 -23.71 -3.25
CA VAL A 93 -5.72 -22.42 -2.89
C VAL A 93 -6.02 -21.57 -4.12
N ALA A 94 -5.09 -21.49 -5.08
CA ALA A 94 -5.27 -20.69 -6.28
C ALA A 94 -6.36 -21.27 -7.19
N GLN A 95 -6.36 -22.60 -7.35
CA GLN A 95 -7.37 -23.31 -8.15
C GLN A 95 -8.76 -23.16 -7.53
N ASP A 96 -8.91 -23.43 -6.24
CA ASP A 96 -10.18 -23.33 -5.54
C ASP A 96 -10.71 -21.90 -5.57
N LYS A 97 -9.84 -20.91 -5.41
CA LYS A 97 -10.22 -19.51 -5.52
C LYS A 97 -10.73 -19.17 -6.91
N LEU A 98 -10.11 -19.68 -7.97
CA LEU A 98 -10.55 -19.48 -9.35
C LEU A 98 -11.93 -20.13 -9.55
N VAL A 99 -12.09 -21.40 -9.16
CA VAL A 99 -13.33 -22.15 -9.32
C VAL A 99 -14.48 -21.47 -8.57
N VAL A 100 -14.28 -21.13 -7.29
CA VAL A 100 -15.29 -20.42 -6.48
C VAL A 100 -15.60 -19.04 -7.06
N SER A 101 -14.58 -18.32 -7.53
CA SER A 101 -14.80 -16.99 -8.14
C SER A 101 -15.64 -17.10 -9.41
N ILE A 102 -15.37 -18.05 -10.30
CA ILE A 102 -16.17 -18.25 -11.52
C ILE A 102 -17.58 -18.72 -11.18
N ALA A 103 -17.71 -19.70 -10.29
CA ALA A 103 -19.00 -20.27 -9.89
C ALA A 103 -19.96 -19.21 -9.32
N PHE A 104 -19.43 -18.21 -8.59
CA PHE A 104 -20.23 -17.10 -8.05
C PHE A 104 -20.33 -15.90 -9.00
N ALA A 105 -19.31 -15.65 -9.82
CA ALA A 105 -19.35 -14.57 -10.80
C ALA A 105 -20.47 -14.77 -11.83
N ILE A 106 -20.62 -15.98 -12.37
CA ILE A 106 -21.65 -16.26 -13.40
C ILE A 106 -23.06 -15.88 -12.94
N PRO A 107 -23.61 -16.39 -11.82
CA PRO A 107 -24.96 -16.02 -11.39
C PRO A 107 -25.06 -14.55 -10.98
N LEU A 108 -24.02 -14.00 -10.34
CA LEU A 108 -24.00 -12.61 -9.90
C LEU A 108 -24.06 -11.63 -11.09
N TYR A 109 -23.17 -11.78 -12.06
CA TYR A 109 -23.14 -10.92 -13.24
C TYR A 109 -24.36 -11.14 -14.14
N SER A 110 -24.88 -12.37 -14.23
CA SER A 110 -26.15 -12.63 -14.93
C SER A 110 -27.32 -11.88 -14.30
N LEU A 111 -27.41 -11.85 -12.97
CA LEU A 111 -28.43 -11.09 -12.25
C LEU A 111 -28.29 -9.58 -12.50
N ILE A 112 -27.07 -9.05 -12.52
CA ILE A 112 -26.83 -7.63 -12.79
C ILE A 112 -27.22 -7.28 -14.23
N VAL A 113 -26.84 -8.09 -15.22
CA VAL A 113 -27.26 -7.89 -16.62
C VAL A 113 -28.77 -7.90 -16.71
N TYR A 114 -29.45 -8.85 -16.06
CA TYR A 114 -30.91 -8.93 -16.05
C TYR A 114 -31.55 -7.68 -15.43
N MET A 115 -31.05 -7.21 -14.28
CA MET A 115 -31.56 -5.99 -13.63
C MET A 115 -31.35 -4.75 -14.51
N LEU A 116 -30.18 -4.64 -15.14
CA LEU A 116 -29.83 -3.52 -16.00
C LEU A 116 -30.68 -3.52 -17.28
N TRP A 117 -30.90 -4.70 -17.86
CA TRP A 117 -31.78 -4.87 -19.00
C TRP A 117 -33.23 -4.47 -18.68
N ARG A 118 -33.73 -4.88 -17.51
CA ARG A 118 -35.06 -4.48 -17.03
C ARG A 118 -35.16 -2.98 -16.79
N ALA A 119 -34.10 -2.34 -16.27
CA ALA A 119 -34.05 -0.89 -16.09
C ALA A 119 -34.03 -0.12 -17.43
N LEU A 120 -33.48 -0.74 -18.49
CA LEU A 120 -33.46 -0.22 -19.86
C LEU A 120 -34.74 -0.54 -20.66
N GLY A 121 -35.81 -0.97 -19.98
CA GLY A 121 -37.12 -1.22 -20.60
C GLY A 121 -37.26 -2.57 -21.31
N SER A 122 -36.39 -3.54 -21.01
CA SER A 122 -36.49 -4.94 -21.51
C SER A 122 -36.48 -5.08 -23.04
N THR A 123 -35.88 -4.13 -23.76
CA THR A 123 -35.76 -4.18 -25.23
C THR A 123 -34.52 -4.97 -25.67
N PHE A 124 -34.51 -5.53 -26.89
CA PHE A 124 -33.32 -6.21 -27.41
C PHE A 124 -32.08 -5.29 -27.44
N LEU A 125 -32.27 -4.02 -27.80
CA LEU A 125 -31.21 -3.02 -27.74
C LEU A 125 -30.72 -2.81 -26.29
N GLY A 126 -31.64 -2.71 -25.32
CA GLY A 126 -31.31 -2.61 -23.90
C GLY A 126 -30.52 -3.80 -23.37
N PHE A 127 -30.77 -5.01 -23.89
CA PHE A 127 -29.99 -6.21 -23.54
C PHE A 127 -28.55 -6.11 -24.03
N LEU A 128 -28.35 -5.71 -25.30
CA LEU A 128 -27.01 -5.52 -25.86
C LEU A 128 -26.23 -4.43 -25.12
N VAL A 129 -26.89 -3.32 -24.79
CA VAL A 129 -26.30 -2.24 -23.98
C VAL A 129 -25.91 -2.75 -22.59
N ALA A 130 -26.79 -3.51 -21.93
CA ALA A 130 -26.49 -4.09 -20.63
C ALA A 130 -25.29 -5.04 -20.67
N LEU A 131 -25.22 -5.89 -21.70
CA LEU A 131 -24.10 -6.83 -21.90
C LEU A 131 -22.77 -6.10 -22.13
N ALA A 132 -22.78 -4.98 -22.85
CA ALA A 132 -21.60 -4.16 -23.10
C ALA A 132 -21.15 -3.34 -21.87
N LEU A 133 -22.10 -2.90 -21.03
CA LEU A 133 -21.81 -2.09 -19.85
C LEU A 133 -21.06 -2.88 -18.76
N ILE A 134 -21.30 -4.19 -18.63
CA ILE A 134 -20.61 -5.02 -17.62
C ILE A 134 -19.08 -5.05 -17.79
N PRO A 135 -18.51 -5.47 -18.94
CA PRO A 135 -17.06 -5.49 -19.11
C PRO A 135 -16.47 -4.08 -19.07
N MET A 136 -17.19 -3.06 -19.55
CA MET A 136 -16.75 -1.66 -19.44
C MET A 136 -16.65 -1.21 -17.98
N PHE A 137 -17.66 -1.54 -17.17
CA PHE A 137 -17.67 -1.24 -15.74
C PHE A 137 -16.58 -2.01 -14.99
N ALA A 138 -16.36 -3.29 -15.33
CA ALA A 138 -15.31 -4.11 -14.74
C ALA A 138 -13.91 -3.55 -15.06
N TRP A 139 -13.66 -3.17 -16.31
CA TRP A 139 -12.42 -2.53 -16.72
C TRP A 139 -12.21 -1.19 -16.02
N TYR A 140 -13.24 -0.34 -16.00
CA TYR A 140 -13.22 0.93 -15.27
C TYR A 140 -12.89 0.72 -13.78
N HIS A 141 -13.53 -0.26 -13.13
CA HIS A 141 -13.29 -0.56 -11.72
C HIS A 141 -11.86 -1.03 -11.47
N MET A 142 -11.35 -1.95 -12.28
CA MET A 142 -9.97 -2.44 -12.20
C MET A 142 -8.94 -1.35 -12.45
N ALA A 143 -9.17 -0.42 -13.38
CA ALA A 143 -8.25 0.70 -13.61
C ALA A 143 -8.27 1.71 -12.43
N LEU A 144 -9.41 1.83 -11.75
CA LEU A 144 -9.57 2.79 -10.66
C LEU A 144 -9.04 2.23 -9.32
N ILE A 145 -9.14 0.92 -9.09
CA ILE A 145 -8.93 0.31 -7.78
C ILE A 145 -7.54 0.60 -7.19
N ASP A 146 -6.47 0.48 -7.99
CA ASP A 146 -5.10 0.66 -7.51
C ASP A 146 -4.85 2.09 -7.03
N LYS A 147 -5.23 3.08 -7.84
CA LYS A 147 -5.09 4.51 -7.51
C LYS A 147 -5.91 4.91 -6.29
N ARG A 148 -7.06 4.26 -6.08
CA ARG A 148 -7.96 4.55 -4.95
C ARG A 148 -7.51 3.85 -3.67
N TYR A 149 -6.95 2.65 -3.76
CA TYR A 149 -6.31 1.99 -2.62
C TYR A 149 -5.20 2.85 -2.03
N ASP A 150 -4.37 3.47 -2.87
CA ASP A 150 -3.31 4.35 -2.38
C ASP A 150 -3.86 5.63 -1.73
N THR A 151 -4.95 6.17 -2.26
CA THR A 151 -5.65 7.30 -1.62
C THR A 151 -6.21 6.92 -0.25
N LEU A 152 -6.81 5.73 -0.12
CA LEU A 152 -7.31 5.22 1.16
C LEU A 152 -6.17 5.01 2.17
N LYS A 153 -5.04 4.44 1.75
CA LYS A 153 -3.83 4.33 2.58
C LYS A 153 -3.36 5.69 3.06
N GLN A 154 -3.37 6.71 2.19
CA GLN A 154 -2.99 8.08 2.55
C GLN A 154 -3.97 8.74 3.53
N VAL A 155 -5.27 8.46 3.44
CA VAL A 155 -6.26 8.94 4.42
C VAL A 155 -6.02 8.31 5.78
N ILE A 156 -5.85 6.98 5.83
CA ILE A 156 -5.54 6.24 7.07
C ILE A 156 -4.23 6.74 7.68
N ALA A 157 -3.21 6.97 6.85
CA ALA A 157 -1.94 7.55 7.27
C ALA A 157 -2.11 8.96 7.85
N SER A 158 -2.82 9.84 7.13
CA SER A 158 -3.07 11.22 7.57
C SER A 158 -3.89 11.26 8.85
N TRP A 159 -4.85 10.37 9.03
CA TRP A 159 -5.63 10.21 10.26
C TRP A 159 -4.75 9.81 11.45
N ARG A 160 -3.88 8.81 11.27
CA ARG A 160 -2.97 8.36 12.35
C ARG A 160 -1.97 9.44 12.74
N ILE A 161 -1.42 10.18 11.77
CA ILE A 161 -0.54 11.32 12.03
C ILE A 161 -1.31 12.44 12.74
N PHE A 162 -2.52 12.76 12.29
CA PHE A 162 -3.36 13.76 12.93
C PHE A 162 -3.63 13.39 14.40
N ASN A 163 -4.03 12.15 14.67
CA ASN A 163 -4.22 11.67 16.04
C ASN A 163 -2.92 11.73 16.86
N ALA A 164 -1.79 11.32 16.29
CA ALA A 164 -0.50 11.40 16.98
C ALA A 164 -0.14 12.86 17.34
N VAL A 165 -0.41 13.82 16.45
CA VAL A 165 -0.11 15.25 16.66
C VAL A 165 -1.13 15.91 17.60
N VAL A 166 -2.42 15.57 17.52
CA VAL A 166 -3.49 16.18 18.33
C VAL A 166 -3.55 15.57 19.73
N THR A 167 -3.56 14.25 19.84
CA THR A 167 -3.54 13.56 21.14
C THR A 167 -2.20 13.77 21.86
N GLY A 168 -1.09 13.89 21.12
CA GLY A 168 0.20 14.32 21.67
C GLY A 168 0.28 15.82 21.98
N GLY A 169 -0.43 16.67 21.22
CA GLY A 169 -0.43 18.12 21.39
C GLY A 169 -1.20 18.61 22.62
N VAL A 170 -2.15 17.82 23.13
CA VAL A 170 -2.87 18.12 24.38
C VAL A 170 -2.04 17.73 25.62
N CYS A 171 -0.97 16.92 25.50
CA CYS A 171 -0.23 16.43 26.68
C CYS A 171 1.30 16.18 26.57
N GLY A 172 2.04 16.60 25.53
CA GLY A 172 3.50 16.52 25.65
C GLY A 172 4.34 16.74 24.39
N THR A 173 5.40 17.53 24.57
CA THR A 173 6.55 17.71 23.67
C THR A 173 7.29 16.40 23.34
N ASP A 174 7.01 15.33 24.07
CA ASP A 174 7.70 14.03 24.02
C ASP A 174 7.37 13.22 22.74
N HIS A 175 6.09 13.15 22.34
CA HIS A 175 5.70 12.36 21.16
C HIS A 175 6.20 12.95 19.84
N ARG A 176 6.34 14.27 19.75
CA ARG A 176 6.92 14.92 18.56
C ARG A 176 8.40 14.53 18.40
N ARG A 177 9.14 14.48 19.50
CA ARG A 177 10.53 14.01 19.53
C ARG A 177 10.61 12.55 19.11
N GLU A 178 9.72 11.69 19.62
CA GLU A 178 9.71 10.27 19.22
C GLU A 178 9.47 10.05 17.72
N ILE A 179 8.63 10.88 17.09
CA ILE A 179 8.39 10.82 15.64
C ILE A 179 9.61 11.37 14.88
N GLU A 180 10.21 12.46 15.35
CA GLU A 180 11.44 13.03 14.77
C GLU A 180 12.60 12.02 14.86
N ASP A 181 12.78 11.33 15.99
CA ASP A 181 13.75 10.26 16.18
C ASP A 181 13.49 9.09 15.23
N CYS A 182 12.21 8.71 15.04
CA CYS A 182 11.81 7.71 14.06
C CYS A 182 12.19 8.09 12.62
N VAL A 183 12.01 9.35 12.24
CA VAL A 183 12.38 9.88 10.92
C VAL A 183 13.89 9.86 10.75
N GLN A 184 14.64 10.31 11.76
CA GLN A 184 16.10 10.27 11.74
C GLN A 184 16.63 8.85 11.62
N LEU A 185 16.07 7.90 12.39
CA LEU A 185 16.45 6.50 12.35
C LEU A 185 16.17 5.88 10.99
N ARG A 186 15.02 6.20 10.36
CA ARG A 186 14.73 5.79 8.99
C ARG A 186 15.76 6.32 7.99
N ARG A 187 16.08 7.62 8.06
CA ARG A 187 17.05 8.26 7.18
C ARG A 187 18.43 7.61 7.32
N TRP A 188 18.84 7.36 8.57
CA TRP A 188 20.09 6.68 8.88
C TRP A 188 20.10 5.26 8.29
N CYS A 189 19.09 4.43 8.58
CA CYS A 189 19.00 3.07 8.04
C CYS A 189 19.04 3.06 6.51
N ARG A 190 18.31 3.98 5.86
CA ARG A 190 18.27 4.09 4.38
C ARG A 190 19.64 4.47 3.82
N SER A 191 20.30 5.48 4.39
CA SER A 191 21.62 5.93 3.96
C SER A 191 22.65 4.83 4.14
N HIS A 192 22.69 4.23 5.33
CA HIS A 192 23.66 3.20 5.67
C HIS A 192 23.48 1.92 4.86
N THR A 193 22.24 1.50 4.59
CA THR A 193 21.96 0.37 3.67
C THR A 193 22.50 0.66 2.27
N LYS A 194 22.36 1.89 1.77
CA LYS A 194 22.89 2.26 0.44
C LYS A 194 24.42 2.22 0.42
N THR A 195 25.07 2.83 1.41
CA THR A 195 26.53 2.84 1.53
C THR A 195 27.09 1.42 1.62
N LEU A 196 26.49 0.57 2.45
CA LEU A 196 26.92 -0.80 2.63
C LEU A 196 26.73 -1.64 1.35
N LEU A 197 25.63 -1.44 0.61
CA LEU A 197 25.43 -2.08 -0.70
C LEU A 197 26.46 -1.63 -1.74
N LEU A 198 26.82 -0.34 -1.77
CA LEU A 198 27.86 0.18 -2.66
C LEU A 198 29.24 -0.41 -2.31
N HIS A 199 29.61 -0.40 -1.03
CA HIS A 199 30.88 -0.97 -0.56
C HIS A 199 30.98 -2.47 -0.88
N LEU A 200 29.90 -3.24 -0.71
CA LEU A 200 29.87 -4.66 -1.07
C LEU A 200 29.96 -4.88 -2.59
N ALA A 201 29.32 -4.02 -3.38
CA ALA A 201 29.39 -4.09 -4.84
C ALA A 201 30.82 -3.78 -5.34
N GLU A 202 31.48 -2.76 -4.77
CA GLU A 202 32.89 -2.42 -5.04
C GLU A 202 33.84 -3.52 -4.56
N ALA A 203 33.51 -4.20 -3.45
CA ALA A 203 34.28 -5.32 -2.93
C ALA A 203 34.17 -6.60 -3.77
N GLY A 204 33.28 -6.64 -4.78
CA GLY A 204 33.12 -7.74 -5.72
C GLY A 204 32.01 -8.74 -5.35
N ASP A 205 31.07 -8.39 -4.47
CA ASP A 205 29.91 -9.26 -4.16
C ASP A 205 28.93 -9.24 -5.35
N PRO A 206 28.70 -10.39 -6.02
CA PRO A 206 27.83 -10.46 -7.20
C PRO A 206 26.38 -10.11 -6.88
N THR A 207 25.92 -10.36 -5.66
CA THR A 207 24.56 -10.07 -5.22
C THR A 207 24.37 -8.57 -5.00
N ALA A 208 25.35 -7.92 -4.37
CA ALA A 208 25.31 -6.48 -4.16
C ALA A 208 25.44 -5.71 -5.48
N GLN A 209 26.30 -6.18 -6.40
CA GLN A 209 26.42 -5.62 -7.75
C GLN A 209 25.09 -5.68 -8.50
N TYR A 210 24.43 -6.83 -8.50
CA TYR A 210 23.10 -7.00 -9.11
C TYR A 210 22.07 -6.01 -8.52
N LEU A 211 22.04 -5.84 -7.19
CA LEU A 211 21.10 -4.92 -6.53
C LEU A 211 21.38 -3.45 -6.83
N VAL A 212 22.66 -3.06 -6.92
CA VAL A 212 23.07 -1.69 -7.27
C VAL A 212 22.74 -1.39 -8.74
N GLU A 213 22.97 -2.35 -9.64
CA GLU A 213 22.68 -2.22 -11.07
C GLU A 213 21.16 -2.16 -11.32
N TYR A 214 20.39 -3.07 -10.73
CA TYR A 214 18.92 -3.06 -10.80
C TYR A 214 18.34 -1.77 -10.21
N GLY A 215 18.95 -1.26 -9.14
CA GLY A 215 18.54 -0.05 -8.44
C GLY A 215 19.20 1.24 -8.93
N ARG A 216 19.83 1.29 -10.11
CA ARG A 216 20.70 2.41 -10.55
C ARG A 216 20.16 3.82 -10.24
N PRO A 217 18.88 4.16 -10.50
CA PRO A 217 18.33 5.49 -10.20
C PRO A 217 18.34 5.86 -8.71
N LEU A 218 18.36 4.87 -7.81
CA LEU A 218 18.39 5.06 -6.36
C LEU A 218 19.79 5.36 -5.83
N PHE A 219 20.83 4.93 -6.55
CA PHE A 219 22.24 5.09 -6.15
C PHE A 219 22.93 6.22 -6.91
N TYR A 220 22.55 6.45 -8.17
CA TYR A 220 23.14 7.44 -9.07
C TYR A 220 22.04 8.31 -9.70
N PRO A 221 21.49 9.30 -8.97
CA PRO A 221 20.36 10.11 -9.42
C PRO A 221 20.66 10.94 -10.68
N ASP A 222 21.94 11.21 -10.97
CA ASP A 222 22.36 12.02 -12.12
C ASP A 222 22.65 11.20 -13.39
N SER A 223 22.47 9.87 -13.36
CA SER A 223 22.76 8.98 -14.50
C SER A 223 21.56 8.76 -15.45
N THR A 224 20.43 9.38 -15.15
CA THR A 224 19.23 9.42 -16.00
C THR A 224 19.11 10.80 -16.63
N SER A 225 20.03 11.09 -17.56
CA SER A 225 19.91 12.17 -18.54
C SER A 225 20.14 11.58 -19.92
#